data_AF-A0A8T2LAD7-F1
#
_entry.id   AF-A0A8T2LAD7-F1
#
_cell.length_a   1.000
_cell.length_b   1.000
_cell.length_c   1.000
_cell.angle_alpha   90.00
_cell.angle_beta   90.00
_cell.angle_gamma   90.00
#
_symmetry.space_group_name_H-M   'P 1'
#
loop_
_entity.id
_entity.type
_entity.pdbx_description
1 polymer ?
#
loop_
_entity_poly.entity_id
_entity_poly.type
_entity_poly.pdbx_seq_one_letter_code
_entity_poly.pdbx_strand_id
1 'polypeptide(L)'
;MMGLEASARLLLLLLLLGSRSESAPLCAESESAPFPPSTSVHSLRPGDVSVLSALGLSDRSDATRTVHKLSEILSRFNPAVTTLLPKQRSLLVEAEELALSLKNNEWKLLLLFVPVDELCVCSGQARPAVDSAVLRVEEALDKLHEKMVHALVQVVVWGGQADAELQSHDRDCACQLEADLTAGAQNWHKFERATLMAGLQESLGALLQRRGWWSDRGDFSVVLQSSPTFSDSSSEAGDVTGSALWAKLLQPSEAESASEEQAIRSFPCPSQERPYLFTQLNSPSQPEIIQSPSSADMQPTPMMGTSLSCSHKSPSPSVPTSVHALRPADIKVVGALGDSLTAGNGVGAAPNNLLDVMKEYRGLSWSIGGDSSISSVTTLPNILKLFRSSIVGFSTGQGKETSSQAFLNQAVGGARSEHLVSQAWALVNRMKSDSRINFQNDWKVITVFIGGNDMCAYCTNTGYYSATNFGNRIRDALDVLHREVPRALVNLVEPLYIIPMRKLHLDSSLGCPTWVINEICSCVVKPAEGSSDLQALTNLNRAYQSSVRNLVSSGRYDTRSDFTVVVQPFMRDVTLPMLNGKPDRSFFAPDCFHLSQKSQSLMARSLWNNMVSLKLLQTFKKYSSMPKLH
;
A
#
# COMPACT_ATOMS: atom_id res chain seq x y z
N MET A 1 -54.95 26.33 35.12
CA MET A 1 -54.83 26.79 33.71
C MET A 1 -53.40 27.23 33.38
N MET A 2 -52.40 26.35 33.57
CA MET A 2 -50.99 26.67 33.25
C MET A 2 -50.26 25.54 32.51
N GLY A 3 -50.95 24.44 32.17
CA GLY A 3 -50.38 23.31 31.43
C GLY A 3 -50.74 23.25 29.94
N LEU A 4 -51.68 24.09 29.47
CA LEU A 4 -52.14 24.08 28.08
C LEU A 4 -51.47 25.16 27.19
N GLU A 5 -50.88 26.21 27.76
CA GLU A 5 -50.22 27.26 26.98
C GLU A 5 -48.77 26.91 26.57
N ALA A 6 -48.10 26.02 27.30
CA ALA A 6 -46.75 25.57 26.96
C ALA A 6 -46.75 24.59 25.76
N SER A 7 -47.74 23.69 25.69
CA SER A 7 -47.85 22.73 24.59
C SER A 7 -48.33 23.38 23.27
N ALA A 8 -49.12 24.45 23.34
CA ALA A 8 -49.56 25.18 22.15
C ALA A 8 -48.41 26.00 21.51
N ARG A 9 -47.48 26.54 22.32
CA ARG A 9 -46.29 27.23 21.81
C ARG A 9 -45.28 26.28 21.18
N LEU A 10 -45.15 25.05 21.69
CA LEU A 10 -44.25 24.05 21.12
C LEU A 10 -44.77 23.50 19.78
N LEU A 11 -46.10 23.33 19.63
CA LEU A 11 -46.70 22.91 18.37
C LEU A 11 -46.62 23.99 17.27
N LEU A 12 -46.73 25.28 17.64
CA LEU A 12 -46.59 26.39 16.69
C LEU A 12 -45.14 26.57 16.21
N LEU A 13 -44.15 26.30 17.07
CA LEU A 13 -42.73 26.29 16.71
C LEU A 13 -42.36 25.09 15.81
N LEU A 14 -42.97 23.93 16.02
CA LEU A 14 -42.77 22.75 15.16
C LEU A 14 -43.46 22.89 13.78
N LEU A 15 -44.57 23.62 13.69
CA LEU A 15 -45.24 23.92 12.41
C LEU A 15 -44.55 25.03 11.60
N LEU A 16 -43.80 25.93 12.26
CA LEU A 16 -42.96 26.94 11.60
C LEU A 16 -41.56 26.43 11.23
N LEU A 17 -41.15 25.26 11.76
CA LEU A 17 -39.93 24.53 11.38
C LEU A 17 -40.17 23.50 10.27
N GLY A 18 -41.32 23.56 9.60
CA GLY A 18 -41.50 22.96 8.27
C GLY A 18 -40.69 23.73 7.22
N SER A 19 -39.37 23.81 7.38
CA SER A 19 -38.49 24.17 6.28
C SER A 19 -38.60 23.06 5.25
N ARG A 20 -39.18 23.41 4.09
CA ARG A 20 -38.76 22.77 2.85
C ARG A 20 -37.24 22.66 2.90
N SER A 21 -36.72 21.46 2.67
CA SER A 21 -35.32 21.22 2.37
C SER A 21 -34.97 21.96 1.08
N GLU A 22 -34.85 23.27 1.13
CA GLU A 22 -34.09 24.03 0.15
C GLU A 22 -32.62 23.75 0.48
N SER A 23 -31.99 22.96 -0.38
CA SER A 23 -30.54 22.83 -0.45
C SER A 23 -29.91 24.23 -0.38
N ALA A 24 -29.05 24.48 0.61
CA ALA A 24 -28.25 25.69 0.65
C ALA A 24 -27.53 25.89 -0.70
N PRO A 25 -27.42 27.12 -1.23
CA PRO A 25 -26.78 27.34 -2.52
C PRO A 25 -25.32 26.87 -2.50
N LEU A 26 -24.96 25.97 -3.43
CA LEU A 26 -23.63 25.36 -3.55
C LEU A 26 -22.53 26.42 -3.69
N CYS A 27 -22.80 27.52 -4.40
CA CYS A 27 -22.03 28.76 -4.40
C CYS A 27 -23.02 29.93 -4.42
N ALA A 28 -22.75 31.01 -3.69
CA ALA A 28 -23.53 32.24 -3.85
C ALA A 28 -23.36 32.74 -5.30
N GLU A 29 -24.44 33.21 -5.94
CA GLU A 29 -24.36 33.90 -7.23
C GLU A 29 -23.39 35.08 -7.08
N SER A 30 -22.16 34.91 -7.56
CA SER A 30 -21.21 36.00 -7.60
C SER A 30 -21.74 37.01 -8.60
N GLU A 31 -22.35 38.08 -8.10
CA GLU A 31 -22.52 39.32 -8.85
C GLU A 31 -21.11 39.82 -9.23
N SER A 32 -20.63 39.38 -10.38
CA SER A 32 -19.39 39.87 -10.98
C SER A 32 -19.70 40.34 -12.39
N ALA A 33 -19.21 41.55 -12.69
CA ALA A 33 -19.36 42.20 -13.98
C ALA A 33 -19.01 41.25 -15.14
N PRO A 34 -19.62 41.39 -16.33
CA PRO A 34 -19.37 40.49 -17.46
C PRO A 34 -17.89 40.50 -17.81
N PHE A 35 -17.18 39.45 -17.44
CA PHE A 35 -15.83 39.21 -17.89
C PHE A 35 -15.85 38.94 -19.41
N PRO A 36 -14.80 39.35 -20.13
CA PRO A 36 -14.67 39.02 -21.55
C PRO A 36 -14.63 37.49 -21.76
N PRO A 37 -15.06 37.00 -22.94
CA PRO A 37 -14.99 35.58 -23.27
C PRO A 37 -13.54 35.08 -23.15
N SER A 38 -13.35 33.89 -22.57
CA SER A 38 -12.01 33.29 -22.47
C SER A 38 -11.40 33.10 -23.85
N THR A 39 -10.24 33.74 -24.06
CA THR A 39 -9.45 33.65 -25.29
C THR A 39 -8.39 32.54 -25.22
N SER A 40 -8.18 31.97 -24.04
CA SER A 40 -7.24 30.89 -23.80
C SER A 40 -7.77 29.90 -22.76
N VAL A 41 -7.39 28.63 -22.90
CA VAL A 41 -7.72 27.54 -21.99
C VAL A 41 -7.24 27.81 -20.56
N HIS A 42 -6.15 28.57 -20.40
CA HIS A 42 -5.57 28.94 -19.10
C HIS A 42 -6.36 30.03 -18.37
N SER A 43 -7.30 30.68 -19.06
CA SER A 43 -8.22 31.68 -18.54
C SER A 43 -9.67 31.19 -18.54
N LEU A 44 -9.88 29.87 -18.67
CA LEU A 44 -11.20 29.25 -18.74
C LEU A 44 -11.85 29.24 -17.36
N ARG A 45 -13.06 29.79 -17.22
CA ARG A 45 -13.84 29.73 -15.97
C ARG A 45 -14.94 28.69 -16.10
N PRO A 46 -15.53 28.21 -15.00
CA PRO A 46 -16.65 27.28 -15.06
C PRO A 46 -17.81 27.75 -15.95
N GLY A 47 -18.11 29.05 -15.94
CA GLY A 47 -19.19 29.62 -16.75
C GLY A 47 -18.92 29.69 -18.25
N ASP A 48 -17.65 29.54 -18.68
CA ASP A 48 -17.28 29.55 -20.10
C ASP A 48 -17.46 28.16 -20.75
N VAL A 49 -17.53 27.08 -19.94
CA VAL A 49 -17.69 25.70 -20.42
C VAL A 49 -19.09 25.51 -21.00
N SER A 50 -19.14 25.14 -22.28
CA SER A 50 -20.40 24.91 -23.01
C SER A 50 -20.71 23.43 -23.21
N VAL A 51 -19.68 22.58 -23.21
CA VAL A 51 -19.81 21.13 -23.36
C VAL A 51 -19.00 20.41 -22.29
N LEU A 52 -19.63 19.49 -21.58
CA LEU A 52 -18.99 18.48 -20.75
C LEU A 52 -19.07 17.13 -21.48
N SER A 53 -17.94 16.42 -21.58
CA SER A 53 -17.93 15.07 -22.12
C SER A 53 -16.90 14.21 -21.40
N ALA A 54 -16.95 12.90 -21.63
CA ALA A 54 -16.08 11.94 -21.01
C ALA A 54 -15.67 10.85 -21.98
N LEU A 55 -14.48 10.28 -21.77
CA LEU A 55 -13.85 9.22 -22.55
C LEU A 55 -13.37 8.13 -21.59
N GLY A 56 -13.27 6.89 -22.05
CA GLY A 56 -12.81 5.77 -21.22
C GLY A 56 -13.80 5.40 -20.11
N LEU A 57 -15.08 5.72 -20.31
CA LEU A 57 -16.17 5.28 -19.43
C LEU A 57 -16.48 3.80 -19.74
N SER A 58 -15.72 2.88 -19.15
CA SER A 58 -16.10 1.46 -19.07
C SER A 58 -17.54 1.30 -18.54
N ASP A 59 -18.16 0.11 -18.68
CA ASP A 59 -19.55 -0.21 -18.26
C ASP A 59 -19.84 -0.01 -16.76
N ARG A 60 -19.75 1.23 -16.29
CA ARG A 60 -19.71 1.61 -14.88
C ARG A 60 -20.65 2.79 -14.66
N SER A 61 -21.75 2.46 -14.00
CA SER A 61 -22.77 3.41 -13.55
C SER A 61 -22.20 4.53 -12.69
N ASP A 62 -21.12 4.29 -11.94
CA ASP A 62 -20.54 5.27 -11.00
C ASP A 62 -19.71 6.37 -11.67
N ALA A 63 -18.90 6.04 -12.67
CA ALA A 63 -18.15 7.04 -13.43
C ALA A 63 -19.14 7.95 -14.18
N THR A 64 -20.15 7.34 -14.81
CA THR A 64 -21.27 8.06 -15.46
C THR A 64 -22.00 8.97 -14.47
N ARG A 65 -22.31 8.50 -13.27
CA ARG A 65 -22.94 9.29 -12.19
C ARG A 65 -22.07 10.47 -11.76
N THR A 66 -20.76 10.28 -11.69
CA THR A 66 -19.79 11.33 -11.38
C THR A 66 -19.79 12.42 -12.46
N VAL A 67 -19.84 12.04 -13.74
CA VAL A 67 -19.97 12.99 -14.85
C VAL A 67 -21.29 13.76 -14.76
N HIS A 68 -22.40 13.08 -14.47
CA HIS A 68 -23.69 13.75 -14.27
C HIS A 68 -23.67 14.72 -13.10
N LYS A 69 -23.00 14.38 -11.99
CA LYS A 69 -22.86 15.29 -10.86
C LYS A 69 -22.06 16.54 -11.22
N LEU A 70 -20.98 16.39 -11.97
CA LEU A 70 -20.23 17.54 -12.50
C LEU A 70 -21.05 18.37 -13.48
N SER A 71 -21.89 17.75 -14.31
CA SER A 71 -22.84 18.47 -15.16
C SER A 71 -23.81 19.31 -14.34
N GLU A 72 -24.32 18.78 -13.23
CA GLU A 72 -25.21 19.51 -12.32
C GLU A 72 -24.49 20.74 -11.73
N ILE A 73 -23.24 20.56 -11.26
CA ILE A 73 -22.43 21.65 -10.70
C ILE A 73 -22.17 22.72 -11.76
N LEU A 74 -21.69 22.34 -12.96
CA LEU A 74 -21.41 23.27 -14.05
C LEU A 74 -22.66 24.02 -14.53
N SER A 75 -23.83 23.38 -14.50
CA SER A 75 -25.09 24.03 -14.89
C SER A 75 -25.47 25.23 -14.03
N ARG A 76 -24.92 25.32 -12.81
CA ARG A 76 -25.07 26.50 -11.93
C ARG A 76 -24.25 27.69 -12.41
N PHE A 77 -23.14 27.45 -13.12
CA PHE A 77 -22.29 28.50 -13.68
C PHE A 77 -22.68 28.84 -15.13
N ASN A 78 -23.05 27.81 -15.91
CA ASN A 78 -23.57 27.97 -17.27
C ASN A 78 -24.80 27.07 -17.46
N PRO A 79 -26.03 27.61 -17.37
CA PRO A 79 -27.26 26.84 -17.57
C PRO A 79 -27.40 26.21 -18.96
N ALA A 80 -26.62 26.66 -19.95
CA ALA A 80 -26.62 26.12 -21.31
C ALA A 80 -25.60 24.98 -21.52
N VAL A 81 -24.87 24.56 -20.48
CA VAL A 81 -23.91 23.46 -20.60
C VAL A 81 -24.62 22.17 -21.05
N THR A 82 -24.05 21.52 -22.05
CA THR A 82 -24.55 20.23 -22.56
C THR A 82 -23.61 19.10 -22.17
N THR A 83 -24.16 17.94 -21.83
CA THR A 83 -23.37 16.75 -21.50
C THR A 83 -23.52 15.69 -22.59
N LEU A 84 -22.39 15.28 -23.16
CA LEU A 84 -22.33 14.29 -24.25
C LEU A 84 -21.47 13.11 -23.80
N LEU A 85 -22.05 11.91 -23.80
CA LEU A 85 -21.33 10.68 -23.48
C LEU A 85 -21.21 9.83 -24.76
N PRO A 86 -19.98 9.53 -25.23
CA PRO A 86 -19.78 8.71 -26.41
C PRO A 86 -20.27 7.28 -26.16
N LYS A 87 -20.53 6.55 -27.25
CA LYS A 87 -20.79 5.11 -27.13
C LYS A 87 -19.50 4.41 -26.73
N GLN A 88 -19.63 3.44 -25.83
CA GLN A 88 -18.49 2.67 -25.34
C GLN A 88 -17.77 1.95 -26.48
N ARG A 89 -16.50 2.29 -26.66
CA ARG A 89 -15.57 1.73 -27.65
C ARG A 89 -14.17 1.70 -27.06
N SER A 90 -13.16 1.35 -27.87
CA SER A 90 -11.77 1.60 -27.47
C SER A 90 -11.52 3.09 -27.33
N LEU A 91 -10.74 3.50 -26.34
CA LEU A 91 -10.44 4.91 -26.02
C LEU A 91 -10.05 5.76 -27.26
N LEU A 92 -9.24 5.23 -28.17
CA LEU A 92 -8.85 5.92 -29.40
C LEU A 92 -10.04 6.22 -30.32
N VAL A 93 -10.94 5.24 -30.49
CA VAL A 93 -12.16 5.40 -31.30
C VAL A 93 -13.10 6.40 -30.67
N GLU A 94 -13.26 6.38 -29.34
CA GLU A 94 -14.05 7.38 -28.63
C GLU A 94 -13.50 8.80 -28.83
N ALA A 95 -12.18 8.96 -28.78
CA ALA A 95 -11.52 10.23 -29.03
C ALA A 95 -11.75 10.73 -30.47
N GLU A 96 -11.68 9.84 -31.47
CA GLU A 96 -11.96 10.17 -32.87
C GLU A 96 -13.42 10.57 -33.10
N GLU A 97 -14.38 9.78 -32.59
CA GLU A 97 -15.81 10.08 -32.71
C GLU A 97 -16.16 11.39 -32.01
N LEU A 98 -15.62 11.61 -30.81
CA LEU A 98 -15.89 12.83 -30.06
C LEU A 98 -15.34 14.07 -30.79
N ALA A 99 -14.12 13.99 -31.30
CA ALA A 99 -13.50 15.08 -32.06
C ALA A 99 -14.28 15.44 -33.34
N LEU A 100 -14.97 14.48 -33.96
CA LEU A 100 -15.83 14.73 -35.13
C LEU A 100 -17.21 15.29 -34.76
N SER A 101 -17.73 14.94 -33.58
CA SER A 101 -19.09 15.27 -33.17
C SER A 101 -19.25 16.68 -32.58
N LEU A 102 -18.19 17.23 -31.98
CA LEU A 102 -18.26 18.50 -31.25
C LEU A 102 -17.93 19.71 -32.14
N LYS A 103 -18.64 20.82 -31.92
CA LYS A 103 -18.44 22.06 -32.67
C LYS A 103 -17.13 22.77 -32.28
N ASN A 104 -16.48 23.41 -33.25
CA ASN A 104 -15.18 24.08 -33.03
C ASN A 104 -15.25 25.40 -32.23
N ASN A 105 -16.43 26.02 -32.11
CA ASN A 105 -16.57 27.35 -31.49
C ASN A 105 -16.92 27.35 -29.99
N GLU A 106 -17.12 26.17 -29.39
CA GLU A 106 -17.54 26.02 -27.99
C GLU A 106 -16.37 25.53 -27.10
N TRP A 107 -16.27 26.04 -25.87
CA TRP A 107 -15.32 25.52 -24.89
C TRP A 107 -15.80 24.18 -24.31
N LYS A 108 -14.90 23.19 -24.33
CA LYS A 108 -15.17 21.80 -23.95
C LYS A 108 -14.34 21.43 -22.72
N LEU A 109 -14.99 20.82 -21.73
CA LEU A 109 -14.31 20.12 -20.64
C LEU A 109 -14.45 18.62 -20.88
N LEU A 110 -13.33 17.93 -21.08
CA LEU A 110 -13.30 16.49 -21.32
C LEU A 110 -12.73 15.76 -20.11
N LEU A 111 -13.41 14.73 -19.62
CA LEU A 111 -12.91 13.83 -18.58
C LEU A 111 -12.42 12.52 -19.22
N LEU A 112 -11.11 12.29 -19.26
CA LEU A 112 -10.52 11.07 -19.77
C LEU A 112 -10.27 10.11 -18.60
N PHE A 113 -11.16 9.14 -18.41
CA PHE A 113 -11.04 8.12 -17.38
C PHE A 113 -10.06 7.03 -17.81
N VAL A 114 -9.15 6.66 -16.92
CA VAL A 114 -8.19 5.57 -17.10
C VAL A 114 -8.50 4.50 -16.06
N PRO A 115 -9.28 3.46 -16.41
CA PRO A 115 -9.76 2.46 -15.46
C PRO A 115 -8.64 1.49 -15.08
N VAL A 116 -8.34 1.39 -13.79
CA VAL A 116 -7.31 0.45 -13.29
C VAL A 116 -7.79 -0.99 -13.29
N ASP A 117 -9.09 -1.20 -13.06
CA ASP A 117 -9.68 -2.54 -12.98
C ASP A 117 -9.67 -3.28 -14.35
N GLU A 118 -9.39 -2.59 -15.46
CA GLU A 118 -9.25 -3.20 -16.80
C GLU A 118 -7.81 -3.62 -17.11
N LEU A 119 -6.86 -3.31 -16.23
CA LEU A 119 -5.49 -3.78 -16.36
C LEU A 119 -5.48 -5.27 -15.96
N CYS A 120 -5.49 -6.18 -16.94
CA CYS A 120 -5.16 -7.59 -16.68
C CYS A 120 -3.70 -7.66 -16.20
N VAL A 121 -3.46 -7.75 -14.89
CA VAL A 121 -2.11 -7.79 -14.32
C VAL A 121 -1.85 -9.16 -13.70
N CYS A 122 -1.06 -9.99 -14.39
CA CYS A 122 -0.48 -11.18 -13.75
C CYS A 122 0.73 -10.77 -12.87
N SER A 123 1.11 -11.64 -11.94
CA SER A 123 2.30 -11.46 -11.09
C SER A 123 3.55 -11.12 -11.92
N GLY A 124 4.20 -10.00 -11.60
CA GLY A 124 5.38 -9.49 -12.31
C GLY A 124 5.10 -8.73 -13.61
N GLN A 125 3.84 -8.60 -14.05
CA GLN A 125 3.45 -7.91 -15.29
C GLN A 125 2.81 -6.52 -15.09
N ALA A 126 2.82 -6.01 -13.85
CA ALA A 126 2.22 -4.70 -13.53
C ALA A 126 2.80 -3.56 -14.38
N ARG A 127 4.13 -3.53 -14.56
CA ARG A 127 4.79 -2.45 -15.31
C ARG A 127 4.40 -2.45 -16.80
N PRO A 128 4.52 -3.57 -17.55
CA PRO A 128 4.02 -3.63 -18.93
C PRO A 128 2.55 -3.25 -19.10
N ALA A 129 1.69 -3.64 -18.16
CA ALA A 129 0.27 -3.28 -18.20
C ALA A 129 0.05 -1.76 -18.05
N VAL A 130 0.75 -1.13 -17.09
CA VAL A 130 0.73 0.32 -16.92
C VAL A 130 1.29 1.03 -18.16
N ASP A 131 2.43 0.58 -18.69
CA ASP A 131 3.05 1.19 -19.87
C ASP A 131 2.11 1.09 -21.10
N SER A 132 1.39 -0.04 -21.27
CA SER A 132 0.37 -0.20 -22.33
C SER A 132 -0.81 0.76 -22.15
N ALA A 133 -1.29 0.96 -20.93
CA ALA A 133 -2.38 1.90 -20.65
C ALA A 133 -1.96 3.35 -20.92
N VAL A 134 -0.76 3.74 -20.48
CA VAL A 134 -0.18 5.07 -20.74
C VAL A 134 -0.05 5.33 -22.24
N LEU A 135 0.37 4.33 -23.03
CA LEU A 135 0.46 4.46 -24.48
C LEU A 135 -0.92 4.73 -25.12
N ARG A 136 -1.97 4.00 -24.71
CA ARG A 136 -3.34 4.23 -25.22
C ARG A 136 -3.85 5.63 -24.89
N VAL A 137 -3.51 6.15 -23.71
CA VAL A 137 -3.84 7.53 -23.31
C VAL A 137 -3.07 8.53 -24.16
N GLU A 138 -1.77 8.32 -24.39
CA GLU A 138 -0.95 9.18 -25.27
C GLU A 138 -1.53 9.26 -26.68
N GLU A 139 -1.89 8.12 -27.28
CA GLU A 139 -2.51 8.05 -28.62
C GLU A 139 -3.85 8.81 -28.69
N ALA A 140 -4.70 8.64 -27.68
CA ALA A 140 -5.99 9.33 -27.62
C ALA A 140 -5.82 10.84 -27.44
N LEU A 141 -4.90 11.28 -26.57
CA LEU A 141 -4.61 12.70 -26.35
C LEU A 141 -4.00 13.35 -27.59
N ASP A 142 -3.10 12.66 -28.29
CA ASP A 142 -2.56 13.12 -29.57
C ASP A 142 -3.67 13.33 -30.59
N LYS A 143 -4.66 12.43 -30.63
CA LYS A 143 -5.79 12.56 -31.55
C LYS A 143 -6.70 13.73 -31.23
N LEU A 144 -7.02 13.93 -29.95
CA LEU A 144 -7.79 15.07 -29.48
C LEU A 144 -7.06 16.38 -29.77
N HIS A 145 -5.75 16.44 -29.50
CA HIS A 145 -4.94 17.61 -29.77
C HIS A 145 -4.86 17.94 -31.27
N GLU A 146 -4.76 16.93 -32.14
CA GLU A 146 -4.72 17.12 -33.61
C GLU A 146 -6.02 17.74 -34.15
N LYS A 147 -7.17 17.32 -33.62
CA LYS A 147 -8.48 17.59 -34.23
C LYS A 147 -9.33 18.62 -33.49
N MET A 148 -9.12 18.81 -32.19
CA MET A 148 -9.98 19.62 -31.36
C MET A 148 -9.36 20.99 -31.06
N VAL A 149 -10.23 21.99 -30.96
CA VAL A 149 -9.94 23.36 -30.52
C VAL A 149 -10.87 23.72 -29.37
N HIS A 150 -10.43 24.65 -28.52
CA HIS A 150 -11.14 25.09 -27.32
C HIS A 150 -11.49 23.93 -26.35
N ALA A 151 -10.48 23.20 -25.87
CA ALA A 151 -10.68 22.04 -25.00
C ALA A 151 -9.71 21.99 -23.80
N LEU A 152 -10.26 21.73 -22.62
CA LEU A 152 -9.51 21.33 -21.44
C LEU A 152 -9.76 19.86 -21.16
N VAL A 153 -8.71 19.03 -21.20
CA VAL A 153 -8.80 17.60 -20.92
C VAL A 153 -8.28 17.30 -19.52
N GLN A 154 -9.08 16.60 -18.72
CA GLN A 154 -8.77 16.18 -17.36
C GLN A 154 -8.62 14.66 -17.36
N VAL A 155 -7.39 14.18 -17.17
CA VAL A 155 -7.07 12.76 -17.06
C VAL A 155 -7.34 12.32 -15.62
N VAL A 156 -8.17 11.28 -15.48
CA VAL A 156 -8.64 10.76 -14.19
C VAL A 156 -8.26 9.30 -14.07
N VAL A 157 -7.29 8.97 -13.20
CA VAL A 157 -7.03 7.57 -12.82
C VAL A 157 -8.20 7.09 -11.97
N TRP A 158 -8.88 6.03 -12.42
CA TRP A 158 -10.14 5.59 -11.85
C TRP A 158 -10.06 4.16 -11.34
N GLY A 159 -10.28 3.98 -10.03
CA GLY A 159 -10.54 2.66 -9.44
C GLY A 159 -12.04 2.53 -9.22
N GLY A 160 -12.74 1.71 -10.00
CA GLY A 160 -14.19 1.51 -9.88
C GLY A 160 -14.60 0.67 -8.66
N GLN A 161 -15.76 0.01 -8.65
CA GLN A 161 -16.18 -0.80 -7.50
C GLN A 161 -15.28 -2.03 -7.27
N ALA A 162 -14.93 -2.34 -6.01
CA ALA A 162 -14.24 -3.58 -5.62
C ALA A 162 -15.19 -4.77 -5.38
N ASP A 163 -16.49 -4.50 -5.20
CA ASP A 163 -17.48 -5.46 -4.69
C ASP A 163 -18.56 -5.90 -5.71
N ALA A 164 -18.47 -5.51 -6.98
CA ALA A 164 -19.36 -6.06 -8.01
C ALA A 164 -18.72 -7.31 -8.62
N GLU A 165 -19.08 -8.46 -8.05
CA GLU A 165 -19.05 -9.77 -8.71
C GLU A 165 -17.77 -10.09 -9.51
N LEU A 166 -16.81 -10.69 -8.79
CA LEU A 166 -15.70 -11.48 -9.35
C LEU A 166 -16.17 -12.72 -10.16
N GLN A 167 -17.37 -12.68 -10.77
CA GLN A 167 -17.98 -13.81 -11.46
C GLN A 167 -18.39 -13.57 -12.92
N SER A 168 -18.20 -12.38 -13.53
CA SER A 168 -18.75 -12.19 -14.90
C SER A 168 -17.86 -11.53 -15.96
N HIS A 169 -16.64 -11.06 -15.66
CA HIS A 169 -15.73 -10.58 -16.71
C HIS A 169 -14.37 -11.28 -16.80
N ASP A 170 -14.16 -12.33 -16.00
CA ASP A 170 -12.94 -13.15 -16.04
C ASP A 170 -13.01 -14.29 -17.08
N ARG A 171 -13.34 -13.95 -18.34
CA ARG A 171 -13.12 -14.89 -19.46
C ARG A 171 -11.87 -14.60 -20.28
N ASP A 172 -11.31 -13.39 -20.18
CA ASP A 172 -10.15 -12.96 -21.00
C ASP A 172 -8.86 -12.67 -20.20
N CYS A 173 -8.89 -12.45 -18.88
CA CYS A 173 -7.66 -12.35 -18.07
C CYS A 173 -7.26 -13.73 -17.52
N ALA A 174 -6.60 -14.58 -18.32
CA ALA A 174 -6.16 -15.92 -17.91
C ALA A 174 -4.95 -15.93 -16.94
N CYS A 175 -5.03 -15.24 -15.80
CA CYS A 175 -4.11 -15.43 -14.68
C CYS A 175 -4.86 -16.31 -13.66
N GLN A 176 -4.48 -17.58 -13.47
CA GLN A 176 -5.14 -18.46 -12.49
C GLN A 176 -5.12 -17.84 -11.08
N LEU A 177 -6.25 -17.28 -10.64
CA LEU A 177 -6.54 -16.98 -9.25
C LEU A 177 -6.94 -18.28 -8.56
N GLU A 178 -5.97 -19.04 -8.04
CA GLU A 178 -6.21 -19.79 -6.81
C GLU A 178 -5.98 -18.82 -5.64
N ALA A 179 -6.88 -17.86 -5.45
CA ALA A 179 -6.97 -17.12 -4.21
C ALA A 179 -8.05 -17.77 -3.35
N ASP A 180 -7.60 -18.53 -2.36
CA ASP A 180 -8.43 -19.05 -1.28
C ASP A 180 -9.25 -17.88 -0.69
N LEU A 181 -10.58 -18.07 -0.59
CA LEU A 181 -11.56 -17.07 -0.17
C LEU A 181 -11.42 -16.73 1.33
N THR A 182 -10.30 -16.13 1.73
CA THR A 182 -10.06 -15.64 3.09
C THR A 182 -9.89 -14.12 3.12
N ALA A 183 -10.19 -13.51 4.27
CA ALA A 183 -10.13 -12.06 4.47
C ALA A 183 -8.72 -11.45 4.27
N GLY A 184 -7.67 -12.27 4.13
CA GLY A 184 -6.32 -11.85 3.74
C GLY A 184 -6.20 -11.52 2.24
N ALA A 185 -6.91 -12.24 1.37
CA ALA A 185 -6.91 -12.00 -0.08
C ALA A 185 -7.55 -10.65 -0.43
N GLN A 186 -8.64 -10.26 0.26
CA GLN A 186 -9.33 -9.00 0.02
C GLN A 186 -8.46 -7.76 0.28
N ASN A 187 -7.74 -7.71 1.41
CA ASN A 187 -6.83 -6.60 1.70
C ASN A 187 -5.65 -6.55 0.73
N TRP A 188 -5.19 -7.70 0.27
CA TRP A 188 -4.12 -7.79 -0.73
C TRP A 188 -4.59 -7.24 -2.09
N HIS A 189 -5.81 -7.53 -2.53
CA HIS A 189 -6.37 -6.94 -3.74
C HIS A 189 -6.53 -5.41 -3.64
N LYS A 190 -6.92 -4.88 -2.46
CA LYS A 190 -6.92 -3.43 -2.22
C LYS A 190 -5.51 -2.83 -2.37
N PHE A 191 -4.50 -3.50 -1.83
CA PHE A 191 -3.11 -3.08 -1.97
C PHE A 191 -2.63 -3.10 -3.43
N GLU A 192 -2.87 -4.18 -4.16
CA GLU A 192 -2.49 -4.32 -5.57
C GLU A 192 -3.13 -3.23 -6.42
N ARG A 193 -4.43 -3.02 -6.24
CA ARG A 193 -5.17 -1.98 -6.95
C ARG A 193 -4.67 -0.58 -6.61
N ALA A 194 -4.51 -0.24 -5.33
CA ALA A 194 -3.98 1.06 -4.93
C ALA A 194 -2.56 1.29 -5.49
N THR A 195 -1.74 0.24 -5.51
CA THR A 195 -0.40 0.29 -6.08
C THR A 195 -0.43 0.51 -7.60
N LEU A 196 -1.32 -0.16 -8.32
CA LEU A 196 -1.53 0.04 -9.76
C LEU A 196 -2.02 1.45 -10.07
N MET A 197 -2.97 1.96 -9.28
CA MET A 197 -3.47 3.34 -9.41
C MET A 197 -2.33 4.34 -9.23
N ALA A 198 -1.47 4.18 -8.22
CA ALA A 198 -0.34 5.10 -8.05
C ALA A 198 0.71 4.97 -9.16
N GLY A 199 1.02 3.74 -9.60
CA GLY A 199 1.98 3.53 -10.69
C GLY A 199 1.49 4.10 -12.02
N LEU A 200 0.19 4.03 -12.27
CA LEU A 200 -0.46 4.66 -13.43
C LEU A 200 -0.46 6.19 -13.29
N GLN A 201 -0.80 6.71 -12.11
CA GLN A 201 -0.77 8.14 -11.78
C GLN A 201 0.63 8.74 -12.04
N GLU A 202 1.67 8.10 -11.54
CA GLU A 202 3.07 8.51 -11.75
C GLU A 202 3.45 8.48 -13.24
N SER A 203 3.13 7.38 -13.93
CA SER A 203 3.51 7.20 -15.33
C SER A 203 2.78 8.16 -16.27
N LEU A 204 1.50 8.45 -16.00
CA LEU A 204 0.74 9.48 -16.71
C LEU A 204 1.27 10.88 -16.40
N GLY A 205 1.67 11.17 -15.16
CA GLY A 205 2.30 12.45 -14.80
C GLY A 205 3.59 12.69 -15.59
N ALA A 206 4.45 11.67 -15.66
CA ALA A 206 5.67 11.71 -16.46
C ALA A 206 5.39 11.87 -17.97
N LEU A 207 4.35 11.21 -18.50
CA LEU A 207 3.89 11.40 -19.89
C LEU A 207 3.49 12.87 -20.13
N LEU A 208 2.61 13.43 -19.30
CA LEU A 208 2.12 14.80 -19.45
C LEU A 208 3.26 15.82 -19.38
N GLN A 209 4.20 15.65 -18.44
CA GLN A 209 5.37 16.51 -18.34
C GLN A 209 6.26 16.41 -19.59
N ARG A 210 6.53 15.18 -20.07
CA ARG A 210 7.32 14.94 -21.30
C ARG A 210 6.69 15.59 -22.53
N ARG A 211 5.35 15.61 -22.60
CA ARG A 211 4.57 16.18 -23.72
C ARG A 211 4.23 17.67 -23.53
N GLY A 212 4.74 18.32 -22.48
CA GLY A 212 4.44 19.72 -22.20
C GLY A 212 2.93 19.98 -22.00
N TRP A 213 2.22 19.01 -21.44
CA TRP A 213 0.77 19.06 -21.16
C TRP A 213 -0.10 19.36 -22.39
N TRP A 214 0.41 19.13 -23.61
CA TRP A 214 -0.22 19.53 -24.88
C TRP A 214 -0.69 21.00 -24.86
N SER A 215 0.15 21.87 -24.27
CA SER A 215 -0.12 23.31 -24.10
C SER A 215 0.64 24.20 -25.09
N ASP A 216 1.09 23.63 -26.22
CA ASP A 216 1.73 24.35 -27.32
C ASP A 216 0.76 25.26 -28.09
N ARG A 217 -0.56 25.09 -27.88
CA ARG A 217 -1.62 25.95 -28.39
C ARG A 217 -2.38 26.62 -27.24
N GLY A 218 -2.84 27.85 -27.43
CA GLY A 218 -3.55 28.60 -26.40
C GLY A 218 -4.98 28.11 -26.10
N ASP A 219 -5.52 27.23 -26.94
CA ASP A 219 -6.90 26.74 -26.91
C ASP A 219 -7.03 25.27 -26.49
N PHE A 220 -5.93 24.61 -26.12
CA PHE A 220 -5.93 23.22 -25.69
C PHE A 220 -4.95 23.00 -24.54
N SER A 221 -5.33 22.20 -23.55
CA SER A 221 -4.42 21.76 -22.50
C SER A 221 -4.91 20.46 -21.88
N VAL A 222 -3.97 19.64 -21.42
CA VAL A 222 -4.24 18.42 -20.66
C VAL A 222 -3.74 18.58 -19.23
N VAL A 223 -4.53 18.09 -18.29
CA VAL A 223 -4.23 18.14 -16.86
C VAL A 223 -4.48 16.75 -16.28
N LEU A 224 -3.56 16.27 -15.45
CA LEU A 224 -3.77 15.07 -14.65
C LEU A 224 -4.30 15.50 -13.29
N GLN A 225 -5.35 14.84 -12.82
CA GLN A 225 -5.89 15.03 -11.48
C GLN A 225 -4.82 14.81 -10.41
N SER A 226 -4.83 15.57 -9.32
CA SER A 226 -3.77 15.54 -8.29
C SER A 226 -3.66 14.20 -7.56
N SER A 227 -4.76 13.47 -7.44
CA SER A 227 -4.81 12.12 -6.89
C SER A 227 -5.84 11.27 -7.65
N PRO A 228 -5.67 9.92 -7.68
CA PRO A 228 -6.66 9.02 -8.22
C PRO A 228 -8.05 9.19 -7.59
N THR A 229 -9.09 8.74 -8.28
CA THR A 229 -10.48 8.82 -7.80
C THR A 229 -11.03 7.42 -7.50
N PHE A 230 -11.70 7.30 -6.36
CA PHE A 230 -12.33 6.07 -5.86
C PHE A 230 -13.85 6.20 -5.83
N SER A 231 -14.55 5.12 -6.19
CA SER A 231 -15.99 4.98 -5.95
C SER A 231 -16.21 4.02 -4.77
N ASP A 232 -16.75 4.52 -3.66
CA ASP A 232 -17.23 3.69 -2.54
C ASP A 232 -18.73 3.35 -2.71
N SER A 233 -19.17 2.22 -2.17
CA SER A 233 -20.46 1.58 -2.49
C SER A 233 -21.71 2.21 -1.85
N SER A 234 -21.68 3.46 -1.39
CA SER A 234 -22.88 4.11 -0.81
C SER A 234 -23.62 4.95 -1.86
N SER A 235 -24.95 5.05 -1.77
CA SER A 235 -25.74 5.91 -2.67
C SER A 235 -25.35 7.39 -2.58
N GLU A 236 -24.72 7.80 -1.48
CA GLU A 236 -24.15 9.14 -1.24
C GLU A 236 -22.74 9.30 -1.85
N ALA A 237 -22.05 8.21 -2.19
CA ALA A 237 -20.67 8.26 -2.68
C ALA A 237 -20.54 8.89 -4.07
N GLY A 238 -21.56 8.80 -4.93
CA GLY A 238 -21.57 9.49 -6.22
C GLY A 238 -21.56 11.01 -6.09
N ASP A 239 -22.30 11.54 -5.09
CA ASP A 239 -22.33 12.97 -4.79
C ASP A 239 -21.00 13.45 -4.18
N VAL A 240 -20.39 12.62 -3.32
CA VAL A 240 -19.06 12.90 -2.73
C VAL A 240 -17.96 12.85 -3.78
N THR A 241 -17.97 11.86 -4.66
CA THR A 241 -16.94 11.68 -5.70
C THR A 241 -16.98 12.78 -6.76
N GLY A 242 -18.18 13.18 -7.20
CA GLY A 242 -18.36 14.33 -8.10
C GLY A 242 -17.90 15.65 -7.47
N SER A 243 -18.19 15.85 -6.19
CA SER A 243 -17.74 17.05 -5.45
C SER A 243 -16.22 17.06 -5.22
N ALA A 244 -15.62 15.92 -4.93
CA ALA A 244 -14.17 15.78 -4.82
C ALA A 244 -13.46 16.02 -6.16
N LEU A 245 -14.02 15.50 -7.26
CA LEU A 245 -13.49 15.75 -8.59
C LEU A 245 -13.63 17.24 -8.96
N TRP A 246 -14.75 17.88 -8.61
CA TRP A 246 -14.93 19.33 -8.77
C TRP A 246 -13.88 20.15 -8.03
N ALA A 247 -13.60 19.82 -6.76
CA ALA A 247 -12.58 20.50 -5.97
C ALA A 247 -11.22 20.50 -6.68
N LYS A 248 -10.85 19.37 -7.29
CA LYS A 248 -9.60 19.19 -8.03
C LYS A 248 -9.58 19.86 -9.42
N LEU A 249 -10.72 20.35 -9.92
CA LEU A 249 -10.78 21.16 -11.15
C LEU A 249 -10.46 22.64 -10.89
N LEU A 250 -10.53 23.08 -9.64
CA LEU A 250 -10.28 24.47 -9.24
C LEU A 250 -8.80 24.70 -8.93
N GLN A 251 -8.36 25.95 -9.02
CA GLN A 251 -6.99 26.31 -8.66
C GLN A 251 -6.73 26.09 -7.15
N PRO A 252 -5.51 25.64 -6.77
CA PRO A 252 -4.93 25.62 -5.43
C PRO A 252 -5.60 26.49 -4.37
N SER A 253 -5.79 26.14 -3.09
CA SER A 253 -5.80 27.15 -2.01
C SER A 253 -4.55 27.07 -1.13
N GLU A 254 -4.04 28.18 -0.57
CA GLU A 254 -2.87 28.13 0.33
C GLU A 254 -3.18 27.37 1.66
N ALA A 255 -4.46 27.09 1.93
CA ALA A 255 -4.93 26.37 3.11
C ALA A 255 -5.09 24.83 2.89
N GLU A 256 -4.84 24.31 1.69
CA GLU A 256 -5.06 22.90 1.31
C GLU A 256 -3.90 21.94 1.68
N SER A 257 -3.17 22.22 2.74
CA SER A 257 -2.30 21.22 3.38
C SER A 257 -3.03 20.38 4.44
N ALA A 258 -4.36 20.50 4.53
CA ALA A 258 -5.19 19.77 5.48
C ALA A 258 -6.01 18.66 4.77
N SER A 259 -6.27 17.56 5.48
CA SER A 259 -6.75 16.28 4.93
C SER A 259 -7.97 16.39 3.99
N GLU A 260 -8.05 15.49 3.00
CA GLU A 260 -9.19 15.35 2.07
C GLU A 260 -10.56 15.32 2.78
N GLU A 261 -10.61 14.84 4.03
CA GLU A 261 -11.81 14.83 4.89
C GLU A 261 -12.31 16.22 5.35
N GLN A 262 -11.43 17.23 5.43
CA GLN A 262 -11.83 18.60 5.78
C GLN A 262 -12.37 19.38 4.58
N ALA A 263 -11.87 19.11 3.37
CA ALA A 263 -12.36 19.72 2.13
C ALA A 263 -13.81 19.32 1.79
N ILE A 264 -14.26 18.15 2.22
CA ILE A 264 -15.63 17.65 1.99
C ILE A 264 -16.68 18.41 2.83
N ARG A 265 -16.28 19.10 3.92
CA ARG A 265 -17.22 19.81 4.81
C ARG A 265 -17.67 21.18 4.30
N SER A 266 -17.02 21.76 3.28
CA SER A 266 -17.44 22.99 2.60
C SER A 266 -17.28 22.82 1.09
N PHE A 267 -18.37 22.92 0.33
CA PHE A 267 -18.32 22.83 -1.13
C PHE A 267 -17.43 23.95 -1.71
N PRO A 268 -16.35 23.65 -2.46
CA PRO A 268 -15.41 24.66 -2.90
C PRO A 268 -15.96 25.45 -4.10
N CYS A 269 -15.75 26.77 -4.09
CA CYS A 269 -16.20 27.69 -5.13
C CYS A 269 -15.01 28.51 -5.66
N PRO A 270 -14.98 28.85 -6.96
CA PRO A 270 -14.00 29.79 -7.51
C PRO A 270 -14.08 31.15 -6.78
N SER A 271 -12.92 31.76 -6.52
CA SER A 271 -12.85 33.10 -5.92
C SER A 271 -12.49 34.14 -6.98
N GLN A 272 -12.60 35.43 -6.63
CA GLN A 272 -12.15 36.51 -7.52
C GLN A 272 -10.63 36.44 -7.81
N GLU A 273 -9.85 35.93 -6.85
CA GLU A 273 -8.40 35.77 -6.95
C GLU A 273 -8.00 34.51 -7.73
N ARG A 274 -8.85 33.48 -7.70
CA ARG A 274 -8.66 32.19 -8.36
C ARG A 274 -9.93 31.76 -9.13
N PRO A 275 -10.28 32.48 -10.21
CA PRO A 275 -11.56 32.28 -10.91
C PRO A 275 -11.50 31.19 -11.98
N TYR A 276 -10.31 30.68 -12.31
CA TYR A 276 -10.11 29.81 -13.47
C TYR A 276 -10.13 28.32 -13.09
N LEU A 277 -10.43 27.48 -14.08
CA LEU A 277 -10.15 26.05 -14.00
C LEU A 277 -8.65 25.82 -14.00
N PHE A 278 -8.21 24.83 -13.23
CA PHE A 278 -6.79 24.52 -13.04
C PHE A 278 -6.13 24.05 -14.35
N THR A 279 -4.98 24.66 -14.66
CA THR A 279 -4.03 24.20 -15.68
C THR A 279 -2.61 24.38 -15.16
N GLN A 280 -1.65 23.64 -15.73
CA GLN A 280 -0.25 23.75 -15.29
C GLN A 280 0.39 25.10 -15.59
N LEU A 281 -0.17 25.89 -16.52
CA LEU A 281 0.34 27.24 -16.81
C LEU A 281 -0.25 28.31 -15.87
N ASN A 282 -1.54 28.22 -15.50
CA ASN A 282 -2.16 29.21 -14.60
C ASN A 282 -1.93 28.90 -13.11
N SER A 283 -1.48 27.70 -12.79
CA SER A 283 -1.18 27.25 -11.43
C SER A 283 -0.06 26.23 -11.51
N PRO A 284 1.17 26.65 -11.86
CA PRO A 284 2.29 25.74 -11.94
C PRO A 284 2.46 25.06 -10.60
N SER A 285 2.38 23.73 -10.63
CA SER A 285 2.80 22.91 -9.50
C SER A 285 4.21 23.39 -9.13
N GLN A 286 4.48 23.73 -7.87
CA GLN A 286 5.88 23.94 -7.46
C GLN A 286 6.63 22.70 -7.94
N PRO A 287 7.78 22.83 -8.63
CA PRO A 287 8.59 21.66 -8.89
C PRO A 287 8.86 21.08 -7.52
N GLU A 288 8.26 19.91 -7.23
CA GLU A 288 8.83 19.04 -6.23
C GLU A 288 10.28 18.97 -6.64
N ILE A 289 11.14 19.50 -5.79
CA ILE A 289 12.56 19.31 -5.92
C ILE A 289 12.71 17.81 -5.66
N ILE A 290 12.43 17.00 -6.68
CA ILE A 290 13.09 15.75 -6.93
C ILE A 290 14.51 16.21 -7.28
N GLN A 291 15.24 16.63 -6.24
CA GLN A 291 16.62 16.22 -6.10
C GLN A 291 16.54 14.70 -6.14
N SER A 292 16.50 14.18 -7.36
CA SER A 292 17.13 12.93 -7.68
C SER A 292 18.51 13.12 -7.06
N PRO A 293 18.89 12.35 -6.02
CA PRO A 293 20.30 12.29 -5.71
C PRO A 293 20.92 11.93 -7.04
N SER A 294 21.81 12.80 -7.55
CA SER A 294 22.57 12.50 -8.74
C SER A 294 23.04 11.05 -8.60
N SER A 295 22.91 10.27 -9.67
CA SER A 295 23.43 8.89 -9.76
C SER A 295 24.90 8.75 -9.34
N ALA A 296 25.59 9.87 -9.08
CA ALA A 296 26.91 9.99 -8.49
C ALA A 296 27.01 9.71 -6.97
N ASP A 297 25.90 9.56 -6.23
CA ASP A 297 25.95 9.24 -4.78
C ASP A 297 25.39 7.85 -4.40
N MET A 298 25.13 6.98 -5.39
CA MET A 298 25.08 5.54 -5.16
C MET A 298 26.51 4.99 -5.00
N GLN A 299 27.22 5.46 -3.98
CA GLN A 299 28.20 4.59 -3.35
C GLN A 299 27.43 3.35 -2.85
N PRO A 300 27.96 2.12 -3.02
CA PRO A 300 27.37 0.95 -2.39
C PRO A 300 27.34 1.24 -0.89
N THR A 301 26.16 1.55 -0.35
CA THR A 301 26.05 1.90 1.06
C THR A 301 26.53 0.69 1.86
N PRO A 302 27.47 0.86 2.80
CA PRO A 302 28.06 -0.24 3.58
C PRO A 302 27.07 -1.07 4.42
N MET A 303 25.76 -0.77 4.39
CA MET A 303 24.74 -1.35 5.29
C MET A 303 24.01 -2.59 4.75
N MET A 304 24.04 -2.86 3.44
CA MET A 304 23.34 -4.04 2.89
C MET A 304 24.15 -5.33 3.11
N GLY A 305 25.47 -5.20 2.99
CA GLY A 305 26.43 -6.24 3.27
C GLY A 305 26.86 -6.26 4.73
N THR A 306 27.29 -7.41 5.20
CA THR A 306 27.87 -7.59 6.52
C THR A 306 29.13 -8.43 6.41
N SER A 307 30.17 -8.04 7.16
CA SER A 307 31.34 -8.88 7.39
C SER A 307 31.29 -9.49 8.79
N LEU A 308 31.47 -10.80 8.87
CA LEU A 308 31.54 -11.52 10.15
C LEU A 308 32.83 -12.34 10.21
N SER A 309 33.70 -12.01 11.16
CA SER A 309 34.91 -12.79 11.45
C SER A 309 34.66 -13.67 12.67
N CYS A 310 34.48 -14.97 12.45
CA CYS A 310 34.32 -15.97 13.51
C CYS A 310 35.53 -16.91 13.54
N SER A 311 36.21 -17.00 14.69
CA SER A 311 37.35 -17.91 14.90
C SER A 311 36.94 -19.39 14.96
N HIS A 312 35.72 -19.67 15.42
CA HIS A 312 35.18 -21.03 15.56
C HIS A 312 33.95 -21.23 14.69
N LYS A 313 34.12 -22.03 13.63
CA LYS A 313 33.06 -22.35 12.66
C LYS A 313 32.72 -23.83 12.59
N SER A 314 33.42 -24.67 13.38
CA SER A 314 33.29 -26.12 13.30
C SER A 314 31.92 -26.60 13.84
N PRO A 315 31.35 -27.67 13.24
CA PRO A 315 30.18 -28.34 13.79
C PRO A 315 30.44 -28.93 15.17
N SER A 316 29.38 -29.36 15.84
CA SER A 316 29.49 -30.17 17.04
C SER A 316 30.21 -31.49 16.75
N PRO A 317 30.93 -32.09 17.72
CA PRO A 317 31.63 -33.37 17.52
C PRO A 317 30.72 -34.52 17.08
N SER A 318 29.45 -34.46 17.46
CA SER A 318 28.38 -35.33 17.01
C SER A 318 27.12 -34.49 16.77
N VAL A 319 26.17 -35.02 15.99
CA VAL A 319 24.89 -34.34 15.76
C VAL A 319 24.17 -34.20 17.11
N PRO A 320 23.88 -32.97 17.58
CA PRO A 320 23.30 -32.79 18.91
C PRO A 320 21.90 -33.41 18.97
N THR A 321 21.56 -33.95 20.14
CA THR A 321 20.23 -34.51 20.42
C THR A 321 19.32 -33.52 21.13
N SER A 322 19.89 -32.42 21.65
CA SER A 322 19.14 -31.36 22.32
C SER A 322 19.43 -30.00 21.72
N VAL A 323 18.40 -29.14 21.69
CA VAL A 323 18.49 -27.78 21.17
C VAL A 323 19.43 -26.92 22.02
N HIS A 324 19.60 -27.23 23.30
CA HIS A 324 20.52 -26.53 24.19
C HIS A 324 22.00 -26.80 23.90
N ALA A 325 22.31 -27.82 23.10
CA ALA A 325 23.66 -28.14 22.62
C ALA A 325 23.92 -27.70 21.17
N LEU A 326 22.93 -27.06 20.53
CA LEU A 326 22.97 -26.73 19.11
C LEU A 326 23.99 -25.63 18.81
N ARG A 327 24.86 -25.85 17.82
CA ARG A 327 25.76 -24.84 17.28
C ARG A 327 25.30 -24.38 15.89
N PRO A 328 25.70 -23.17 15.44
CA PRO A 328 25.33 -22.70 14.10
C PRO A 328 25.65 -23.67 12.96
N ALA A 329 26.80 -24.36 13.02
CA ALA A 329 27.23 -25.33 12.01
C ALA A 329 26.44 -26.66 12.00
N ASP A 330 25.64 -26.92 13.04
CA ASP A 330 24.79 -28.12 13.13
C ASP A 330 23.45 -27.93 12.40
N ILE A 331 23.05 -26.68 12.17
CA ILE A 331 21.82 -26.32 11.45
C ILE A 331 22.00 -26.70 9.98
N LYS A 332 21.00 -27.39 9.44
CA LYS A 332 20.99 -27.82 8.04
C LYS A 332 19.82 -27.25 7.25
N VAL A 333 18.72 -26.93 7.92
CA VAL A 333 17.48 -26.48 7.27
C VAL A 333 17.03 -25.15 7.87
N VAL A 334 16.62 -24.22 7.02
CA VAL A 334 15.94 -22.97 7.42
C VAL A 334 14.53 -22.93 6.85
N GLY A 335 13.56 -22.47 7.63
CA GLY A 335 12.16 -22.30 7.24
C GLY A 335 11.60 -20.98 7.76
N ALA A 336 10.55 -20.46 7.13
CA ALA A 336 9.92 -19.23 7.60
C ALA A 336 8.42 -19.18 7.34
N LEU A 337 7.70 -18.59 8.29
CA LEU A 337 6.27 -18.29 8.24
C LEU A 337 6.07 -16.79 8.52
N GLY A 338 5.09 -16.16 7.89
CA GLY A 338 4.81 -14.76 8.16
C GLY A 338 4.00 -14.04 7.08
N ASP A 339 4.17 -12.72 7.06
CA ASP A 339 3.54 -11.81 6.11
C ASP A 339 4.51 -11.28 5.04
N SER A 340 4.16 -10.16 4.42
CA SER A 340 4.90 -9.49 3.37
C SER A 340 6.35 -9.11 3.74
N LEU A 341 6.64 -8.84 5.01
CA LEU A 341 8.02 -8.56 5.43
C LEU A 341 8.91 -9.80 5.39
N THR A 342 8.33 -10.98 5.62
CA THR A 342 9.02 -12.28 5.51
C THR A 342 9.04 -12.80 4.07
N ALA A 343 8.02 -12.49 3.26
CA ALA A 343 8.01 -12.75 1.82
C ALA A 343 8.98 -11.84 1.05
N GLY A 344 9.38 -10.70 1.62
CA GLY A 344 10.33 -9.78 1.00
C GLY A 344 9.68 -8.82 -0.01
N ASN A 345 8.44 -8.40 0.24
CA ASN A 345 7.76 -7.41 -0.59
C ASN A 345 8.55 -6.09 -0.67
N GLY A 346 8.81 -5.63 -1.89
CA GLY A 346 9.46 -4.35 -2.16
C GLY A 346 10.91 -4.21 -1.68
N VAL A 347 11.53 -5.27 -1.17
CA VAL A 347 12.89 -5.20 -0.59
C VAL A 347 13.93 -4.70 -1.60
N GLY A 348 13.81 -5.15 -2.85
CA GLY A 348 14.66 -4.73 -3.97
C GLY A 348 14.04 -3.68 -4.88
N ALA A 349 12.95 -3.02 -4.47
CA ALA A 349 12.32 -1.98 -5.26
C ALA A 349 13.23 -0.76 -5.42
N ALA A 350 13.31 -0.22 -6.64
CA ALA A 350 13.99 1.04 -6.88
C ALA A 350 13.28 2.19 -6.14
N PRO A 351 14.01 3.25 -5.72
CA PRO A 351 13.38 4.44 -5.16
C PRO A 351 12.26 4.96 -6.07
N ASN A 352 11.13 5.34 -5.47
CA ASN A 352 9.91 5.81 -6.14
C ASN A 352 9.19 4.81 -7.05
N ASN A 353 9.65 3.57 -7.23
CA ASN A 353 8.92 2.58 -8.03
C ASN A 353 7.90 1.80 -7.17
N LEU A 354 6.70 2.36 -7.01
CA LEU A 354 5.67 1.72 -6.16
C LEU A 354 5.22 0.35 -6.70
N LEU A 355 5.20 0.15 -8.02
CA LEU A 355 4.79 -1.12 -8.63
C LEU A 355 5.66 -2.29 -8.18
N ASP A 356 6.95 -2.03 -7.91
CA ASP A 356 7.88 -3.06 -7.45
C ASP A 356 7.61 -3.52 -6.01
N VAL A 357 6.77 -2.83 -5.24
CA VAL A 357 6.40 -3.26 -3.88
C VAL A 357 5.53 -4.52 -3.90
N MET A 358 4.76 -4.74 -4.98
CA MET A 358 4.00 -5.97 -5.20
C MET A 358 4.90 -7.19 -5.48
N LYS A 359 6.17 -6.97 -5.83
CA LYS A 359 7.12 -8.06 -6.06
C LYS A 359 7.66 -8.59 -4.73
N GLU A 360 7.63 -9.90 -4.58
CA GLU A 360 8.17 -10.63 -3.44
C GLU A 360 9.62 -11.05 -3.72
N TYR A 361 10.58 -10.27 -3.23
CA TYR A 361 12.02 -10.51 -3.34
C TYR A 361 12.48 -11.52 -2.30
N ARG A 362 11.96 -12.76 -2.39
CA ARG A 362 12.18 -13.81 -1.39
C ARG A 362 13.65 -14.11 -1.15
N GLY A 363 14.50 -13.98 -2.16
CA GLY A 363 15.95 -14.15 -2.03
C GLY A 363 16.66 -13.11 -1.16
N LEU A 364 16.05 -11.94 -0.96
CA LEU A 364 16.56 -10.83 -0.12
C LEU A 364 15.92 -10.78 1.27
N SER A 365 14.99 -11.69 1.59
CA SER A 365 14.29 -11.71 2.87
C SER A 365 15.24 -11.92 4.06
N TRP A 366 15.15 -11.06 5.06
CA TRP A 366 16.01 -11.06 6.26
C TRP A 366 16.13 -12.41 6.97
N SER A 367 15.04 -13.18 7.02
CA SER A 367 14.93 -14.40 7.83
C SER A 367 15.23 -15.68 7.05
N ILE A 368 15.09 -15.67 5.72
CA ILE A 368 15.17 -16.90 4.89
C ILE A 368 15.69 -16.69 3.45
N GLY A 369 16.04 -15.47 3.04
CA GLY A 369 16.65 -15.22 1.74
C GLY A 369 18.07 -15.76 1.64
N GLY A 370 18.46 -16.27 0.47
CA GLY A 370 19.77 -16.86 0.23
C GLY A 370 20.47 -16.34 -1.03
N ASP A 371 20.03 -15.21 -1.59
CA ASP A 371 20.68 -14.60 -2.74
C ASP A 371 22.08 -14.07 -2.39
N SER A 372 22.99 -14.14 -3.35
CA SER A 372 24.36 -13.63 -3.24
C SER A 372 25.10 -14.14 -1.98
N SER A 373 25.99 -13.33 -1.42
CA SER A 373 26.75 -13.63 -0.20
C SER A 373 26.44 -12.62 0.90
N ILE A 374 26.82 -12.94 2.15
CA ILE A 374 26.65 -12.04 3.29
C ILE A 374 27.27 -10.64 3.07
N SER A 375 28.33 -10.52 2.27
CA SER A 375 28.98 -9.24 1.99
C SER A 375 28.14 -8.28 1.13
N SER A 376 27.01 -8.74 0.59
CA SER A 376 26.10 -7.93 -0.24
C SER A 376 24.65 -8.05 0.23
N VAL A 377 24.24 -9.22 0.71
CA VAL A 377 22.87 -9.53 1.13
C VAL A 377 22.94 -10.18 2.52
N THR A 378 22.68 -9.37 3.54
CA THR A 378 22.68 -9.84 4.93
C THR A 378 21.35 -10.49 5.30
N THR A 379 21.34 -11.81 5.39
CA THR A 379 20.18 -12.62 5.79
C THR A 379 20.62 -13.72 6.76
N LEU A 380 19.68 -14.28 7.53
CA LEU A 380 20.00 -15.40 8.42
C LEU A 380 20.65 -16.58 7.67
N PRO A 381 20.14 -17.04 6.50
CA PRO A 381 20.81 -18.12 5.76
C PRO A 381 22.21 -17.75 5.29
N ASN A 382 22.44 -16.52 4.80
CA ASN A 382 23.78 -16.10 4.37
C ASN A 382 24.77 -16.01 5.54
N ILE A 383 24.29 -15.70 6.75
CA ILE A 383 25.10 -15.83 7.98
C ILE A 383 25.41 -17.29 8.28
N LEU A 384 24.40 -18.17 8.26
CA LEU A 384 24.58 -19.60 8.55
C LEU A 384 25.49 -20.30 7.53
N LYS A 385 25.49 -19.87 6.26
CA LYS A 385 26.42 -20.35 5.22
C LYS A 385 27.90 -20.17 5.58
N LEU A 386 28.24 -19.22 6.46
CA LEU A 386 29.61 -19.06 6.97
C LEU A 386 30.06 -20.21 7.88
N PHE A 387 29.12 -20.90 8.50
CA PHE A 387 29.35 -22.03 9.41
C PHE A 387 29.14 -23.37 8.69
N ARG A 388 28.15 -23.41 7.78
CA ARG A 388 27.85 -24.57 6.95
C ARG A 388 27.36 -24.13 5.58
N SER A 389 28.17 -24.33 4.55
CA SER A 389 27.81 -23.95 3.17
C SER A 389 26.64 -24.77 2.58
N SER A 390 26.42 -26.00 3.07
CA SER A 390 25.44 -26.95 2.53
C SER A 390 24.04 -26.84 3.15
N ILE A 391 23.66 -25.70 3.75
CA ILE A 391 22.29 -25.54 4.28
C ILE A 391 21.28 -25.54 3.13
N VAL A 392 20.05 -25.95 3.43
CA VAL A 392 18.91 -25.93 2.50
C VAL A 392 17.73 -25.20 3.16
N GLY A 393 16.73 -24.86 2.37
CA GLY A 393 15.46 -24.29 2.84
C GLY A 393 15.28 -22.83 2.48
N PHE A 394 16.38 -22.12 2.25
CA PHE A 394 16.36 -20.70 1.89
C PHE A 394 15.71 -20.45 0.53
N SER A 395 15.08 -19.29 0.42
CA SER A 395 14.51 -18.79 -0.82
C SER A 395 15.53 -18.05 -1.67
N THR A 396 15.30 -17.97 -2.98
CA THR A 396 16.16 -17.26 -3.95
C THR A 396 15.32 -16.46 -4.93
N GLY A 397 15.85 -15.37 -5.48
CA GLY A 397 15.19 -14.55 -6.49
C GLY A 397 13.82 -14.02 -6.05
N GLN A 398 12.89 -13.95 -7.01
CA GLN A 398 11.53 -13.44 -6.82
C GLN A 398 10.50 -14.56 -7.05
N GLY A 399 9.35 -14.49 -6.39
CA GLY A 399 8.23 -15.40 -6.63
C GLY A 399 7.23 -15.45 -5.48
N LYS A 400 6.08 -16.08 -5.71
CA LYS A 400 5.05 -16.38 -4.69
C LYS A 400 5.43 -17.59 -3.83
N GLU A 401 4.73 -17.86 -2.74
CA GLU A 401 5.00 -18.98 -1.82
C GLU A 401 4.86 -20.36 -2.49
N THR A 402 4.10 -20.43 -3.58
CA THR A 402 3.94 -21.61 -4.42
C THR A 402 5.11 -21.83 -5.38
N SER A 403 5.89 -20.78 -5.69
CA SER A 403 7.01 -20.85 -6.62
C SER A 403 8.15 -21.74 -6.11
N SER A 404 8.92 -22.32 -7.04
CA SER A 404 10.11 -23.11 -6.70
C SER A 404 11.16 -22.30 -5.92
N GLN A 405 11.23 -21.00 -6.23
CA GLN A 405 12.11 -19.98 -5.67
C GLN A 405 11.85 -19.73 -4.18
N ALA A 406 10.60 -19.87 -3.73
CA ALA A 406 10.22 -19.68 -2.34
C ALA A 406 10.76 -20.79 -1.43
N PHE A 407 10.92 -21.99 -1.96
CA PHE A 407 11.28 -23.21 -1.23
C PHE A 407 10.55 -23.39 0.12
N LEU A 408 11.20 -23.12 1.27
CA LEU A 408 10.59 -23.22 2.62
C LEU A 408 10.18 -21.87 3.22
N ASN A 409 10.24 -20.79 2.46
CA ASN A 409 9.60 -19.52 2.80
C ASN A 409 8.11 -19.62 2.47
N GLN A 410 7.26 -19.84 3.48
CA GLN A 410 5.81 -19.97 3.33
C GLN A 410 5.07 -18.71 3.78
N ALA A 411 5.78 -17.59 3.95
CA ALA A 411 5.14 -16.31 4.20
C ALA A 411 4.37 -15.82 2.96
N VAL A 412 3.26 -15.12 3.19
CA VAL A 412 2.34 -14.64 2.16
C VAL A 412 2.04 -13.17 2.40
N GLY A 413 2.09 -12.34 1.34
CA GLY A 413 1.72 -10.93 1.42
C GLY A 413 0.29 -10.75 1.97
N GLY A 414 0.09 -9.78 2.86
CA GLY A 414 -1.22 -9.53 3.48
C GLY A 414 -1.68 -10.55 4.54
N ALA A 415 -0.89 -11.60 4.81
CA ALA A 415 -1.26 -12.61 5.79
C ALA A 415 -1.44 -12.03 7.21
N ARG A 416 -2.43 -12.56 7.91
CA ARG A 416 -2.74 -12.31 9.33
C ARG A 416 -2.49 -13.56 10.18
N SER A 417 -2.53 -13.42 11.50
CA SER A 417 -2.31 -14.52 12.46
C SER A 417 -3.14 -15.78 12.17
N GLU A 418 -4.38 -15.66 11.66
CA GLU A 418 -5.24 -16.80 11.30
C GLU A 418 -4.69 -17.69 10.19
N HIS A 419 -3.81 -17.16 9.33
CA HIS A 419 -3.22 -17.89 8.21
C HIS A 419 -1.98 -18.70 8.63
N LEU A 420 -1.44 -18.50 9.85
CA LEU A 420 -0.20 -19.18 10.25
C LEU A 420 -0.34 -20.70 10.31
N VAL A 421 -1.53 -21.22 10.61
CA VAL A 421 -1.76 -22.67 10.68
C VAL A 421 -1.60 -23.32 9.30
N SER A 422 -2.16 -22.71 8.24
CA SER A 422 -2.01 -23.24 6.89
C SER A 422 -0.57 -23.13 6.40
N GLN A 423 0.11 -22.00 6.68
CA GLN A 423 1.54 -21.86 6.36
C GLN A 423 2.40 -22.90 7.10
N ALA A 424 2.10 -23.19 8.38
CA ALA A 424 2.81 -24.20 9.16
C ALA A 424 2.67 -25.59 8.53
N TRP A 425 1.46 -25.99 8.15
CA TRP A 425 1.23 -27.27 7.46
C TRP A 425 1.93 -27.34 6.10
N ALA A 426 1.88 -26.27 5.30
CA ALA A 426 2.58 -26.19 4.03
C ALA A 426 4.10 -26.38 4.22
N LEU A 427 4.68 -25.73 5.23
CA LEU A 427 6.09 -25.89 5.59
C LEU A 427 6.43 -27.33 5.99
N VAL A 428 5.62 -27.95 6.87
CA VAL A 428 5.81 -29.34 7.30
C VAL A 428 5.77 -30.29 6.10
N ASN A 429 4.76 -30.16 5.24
CA ASN A 429 4.58 -31.03 4.07
C ASN A 429 5.76 -30.91 3.09
N ARG A 430 6.19 -29.68 2.80
CA ARG A 430 7.36 -29.43 1.95
C ARG A 430 8.63 -30.07 2.53
N MET A 431 8.89 -29.89 3.82
CA MET A 431 10.05 -30.52 4.48
C MET A 431 10.00 -32.06 4.48
N LYS A 432 8.81 -32.66 4.62
CA LYS A 432 8.63 -34.12 4.55
C LYS A 432 8.81 -34.67 3.13
N SER A 433 8.46 -33.88 2.12
CA SER A 433 8.50 -34.29 0.70
C SER A 433 9.87 -34.11 0.03
N ASP A 434 10.74 -33.26 0.57
CA ASP A 434 12.02 -32.93 -0.07
C ASP A 434 13.13 -33.92 0.33
N SER A 435 13.63 -34.66 -0.66
CA SER A 435 14.68 -35.68 -0.45
C SER A 435 16.02 -35.14 0.06
N ARG A 436 16.27 -33.82 -0.04
CA ARG A 436 17.49 -33.18 0.49
C ARG A 436 17.41 -32.98 2.01
N ILE A 437 16.23 -33.15 2.61
CA ILE A 437 15.98 -32.93 4.03
C ILE A 437 15.75 -34.28 4.71
N ASN A 438 16.63 -34.67 5.62
CA ASN A 438 16.32 -35.74 6.54
C ASN A 438 15.38 -35.18 7.62
N PHE A 439 14.08 -35.26 7.36
CA PHE A 439 13.05 -34.65 8.20
C PHE A 439 13.20 -35.03 9.68
N GLN A 440 13.60 -36.27 9.98
CA GLN A 440 13.74 -36.74 11.37
C GLN A 440 15.02 -36.28 12.06
N ASN A 441 16.14 -36.19 11.33
CA ASN A 441 17.46 -36.08 11.95
C ASN A 441 18.15 -34.73 11.75
N ASP A 442 17.76 -33.95 10.74
CA ASP A 442 18.38 -32.66 10.46
C ASP A 442 17.87 -31.56 11.40
N TRP A 443 18.77 -30.71 11.90
CA TRP A 443 18.36 -29.56 12.70
C TRP A 443 17.80 -28.44 11.82
N LYS A 444 16.65 -27.92 12.24
CA LYS A 444 15.89 -26.88 11.56
C LYS A 444 15.86 -25.60 12.40
N VAL A 445 16.03 -24.45 11.75
CA VAL A 445 15.67 -23.16 12.33
C VAL A 445 14.47 -22.62 11.58
N ILE A 446 13.38 -22.32 12.29
CA ILE A 446 12.15 -21.81 11.69
C ILE A 446 11.88 -20.42 12.26
N THR A 447 11.75 -19.40 11.40
CA THR A 447 11.44 -18.03 11.84
C THR A 447 9.98 -17.70 11.57
N VAL A 448 9.27 -17.24 12.59
CA VAL A 448 7.86 -16.83 12.53
C VAL A 448 7.75 -15.35 12.86
N PHE A 449 7.16 -14.57 11.96
CA PHE A 449 6.91 -13.14 12.18
C PHE A 449 5.58 -12.71 11.53
N ILE A 450 4.64 -12.24 12.36
CA ILE A 450 3.29 -11.86 11.96
C ILE A 450 2.75 -10.73 12.84
N GLY A 451 1.71 -10.04 12.36
CA GLY A 451 0.84 -9.21 13.20
C GLY A 451 0.64 -7.79 12.69
N GLY A 452 1.42 -7.33 11.72
CA GLY A 452 1.22 -6.03 11.07
C GLY A 452 -0.19 -5.91 10.49
N ASN A 453 -0.60 -6.88 9.69
CA ASN A 453 -1.92 -6.91 9.04
C ASN A 453 -3.09 -7.09 10.02
N ASP A 454 -2.88 -7.78 11.15
CA ASP A 454 -3.87 -7.87 12.23
C ASP A 454 -4.13 -6.49 12.85
N MET A 455 -3.08 -5.68 13.05
CA MET A 455 -3.23 -4.31 13.57
C MET A 455 -3.83 -3.36 12.53
N CYS A 456 -3.45 -3.50 11.25
CA CYS A 456 -4.06 -2.74 10.15
C CYS A 456 -5.56 -3.00 9.98
N ALA A 457 -6.07 -4.13 10.48
CA ALA A 457 -7.49 -4.48 10.40
C ALA A 457 -8.24 -4.35 11.74
N TYR A 458 -7.56 -4.04 12.85
CA TYR A 458 -8.14 -4.10 14.19
C TYR A 458 -9.43 -3.28 14.35
N CYS A 459 -9.46 -2.07 13.80
CA CYS A 459 -10.60 -1.17 13.93
C CYS A 459 -11.85 -1.63 13.17
N THR A 460 -11.75 -2.61 12.27
CA THR A 460 -12.91 -3.16 11.57
C THR A 460 -13.64 -4.22 12.40
N ASN A 461 -12.93 -4.91 13.30
CA ASN A 461 -13.51 -5.89 14.22
C ASN A 461 -12.59 -6.13 15.42
N THR A 462 -12.77 -5.33 16.47
CA THR A 462 -11.90 -5.33 17.65
C THR A 462 -11.96 -6.64 18.45
N GLY A 463 -13.08 -7.38 18.37
CA GLY A 463 -13.22 -8.70 18.99
C GLY A 463 -12.43 -9.78 18.25
N TYR A 464 -12.55 -9.81 16.92
CA TYR A 464 -11.85 -10.76 16.06
C TYR A 464 -10.33 -10.59 16.14
N TYR A 465 -9.85 -9.35 16.05
CA TYR A 465 -8.43 -8.97 16.21
C TYR A 465 -8.04 -8.64 17.66
N SER A 466 -8.68 -9.28 18.64
CA SER A 466 -8.29 -9.09 20.04
C SER A 466 -6.95 -9.78 20.34
N ALA A 467 -6.23 -9.30 21.36
CA ALA A 467 -4.96 -9.89 21.78
C ALA A 467 -5.06 -11.37 22.18
N THR A 468 -6.23 -11.78 22.69
CA THR A 468 -6.55 -13.18 23.01
C THR A 468 -6.62 -14.02 21.75
N ASN A 469 -7.39 -13.59 20.75
CA ASN A 469 -7.51 -14.33 19.49
C ASN A 469 -6.19 -14.38 18.72
N PHE A 470 -5.47 -13.26 18.68
CA PHE A 470 -4.12 -13.19 18.11
C PHE A 470 -3.18 -14.22 18.78
N GLY A 471 -3.14 -14.25 20.11
CA GLY A 471 -2.34 -15.22 20.87
C GLY A 471 -2.75 -16.67 20.62
N ASN A 472 -4.05 -16.95 20.58
CA ASN A 472 -4.57 -18.30 20.31
C ASN A 472 -4.18 -18.80 18.90
N ARG A 473 -4.24 -17.94 17.88
CA ARG A 473 -3.88 -18.31 16.51
C ARG A 473 -2.38 -18.60 16.36
N ILE A 474 -1.53 -17.81 17.04
CA ILE A 474 -0.09 -18.10 17.12
C ILE A 474 0.15 -19.43 17.84
N ARG A 475 -0.53 -19.66 18.97
CA ARG A 475 -0.46 -20.95 19.70
C ARG A 475 -0.81 -22.11 18.77
N ASP A 476 -1.91 -22.02 18.03
CA ASP A 476 -2.38 -23.11 17.18
C ASP A 476 -1.36 -23.46 16.08
N ALA A 477 -0.69 -22.47 15.49
CA ALA A 477 0.38 -22.70 14.51
C ALA A 477 1.66 -23.30 15.15
N LEU A 478 2.06 -22.81 16.32
CA LEU A 478 3.21 -23.36 17.05
C LEU A 478 2.95 -24.79 17.55
N ASP A 479 1.70 -25.11 17.90
CA ASP A 479 1.29 -26.46 18.29
C ASP A 479 1.43 -27.45 17.13
N VAL A 480 1.16 -27.03 15.88
CA VAL A 480 1.46 -27.84 14.68
C VAL A 480 2.96 -28.10 14.58
N LEU A 481 3.79 -27.06 14.67
CA LEU A 481 5.25 -27.22 14.58
C LEU A 481 5.80 -28.13 15.69
N HIS A 482 5.37 -27.92 16.93
CA HIS A 482 5.82 -28.69 18.09
C HIS A 482 5.42 -30.18 17.99
N ARG A 483 4.22 -30.46 17.47
CA ARG A 483 3.75 -31.84 17.24
C ARG A 483 4.52 -32.53 16.11
N GLU A 484 4.67 -31.83 14.98
CA GLU A 484 5.08 -32.47 13.72
C GLU A 484 6.59 -32.42 13.45
N VAL A 485 7.30 -31.39 13.93
CA VAL A 485 8.67 -31.12 13.52
C VAL A 485 9.67 -31.51 14.61
N PRO A 486 10.46 -32.58 14.41
CA PRO A 486 11.54 -32.91 15.32
C PRO A 486 12.76 -32.00 15.09
N ARG A 487 13.62 -31.87 16.10
CA ARG A 487 14.90 -31.13 16.01
C ARG A 487 14.76 -29.72 15.44
N ALA A 488 13.99 -28.88 16.11
CA ALA A 488 13.74 -27.51 15.64
C ALA A 488 13.95 -26.45 16.72
N LEU A 489 14.62 -25.36 16.34
CA LEU A 489 14.62 -24.11 17.06
C LEU A 489 13.70 -23.14 16.32
N VAL A 490 12.61 -22.72 16.97
CA VAL A 490 11.66 -21.77 16.39
C VAL A 490 11.95 -20.37 16.93
N ASN A 491 12.33 -19.45 16.06
CA ASN A 491 12.42 -18.03 16.35
C ASN A 491 11.04 -17.40 16.19
N LEU A 492 10.40 -17.01 17.30
CA LEU A 492 9.14 -16.26 17.28
C LEU A 492 9.43 -14.78 17.49
N VAL A 493 9.36 -13.99 16.42
CA VAL A 493 9.65 -12.55 16.50
C VAL A 493 8.43 -11.82 17.00
N GLU A 494 8.64 -10.95 18.00
CA GLU A 494 7.53 -10.16 18.53
C GLU A 494 6.95 -9.22 17.47
N PRO A 495 5.64 -8.96 17.50
CA PRO A 495 5.02 -7.98 16.63
C PRO A 495 5.70 -6.61 16.74
N LEU A 496 5.91 -5.97 15.58
CA LEU A 496 6.48 -4.63 15.47
C LEU A 496 5.68 -3.62 16.30
N TYR A 497 6.36 -2.80 17.10
CA TYR A 497 5.75 -1.58 17.63
C TYR A 497 5.53 -0.57 16.50
N ILE A 498 4.29 -0.54 15.98
CA ILE A 498 3.98 0.10 14.70
C ILE A 498 3.75 1.62 14.80
N ILE A 499 3.46 2.12 16.02
CA ILE A 499 3.08 3.53 16.26
C ILE A 499 4.09 4.54 15.68
N PRO A 500 5.43 4.37 15.82
CA PRO A 500 6.38 5.33 15.29
C PRO A 500 6.33 5.47 13.77
N MET A 501 5.89 4.44 13.04
CA MET A 501 5.85 4.44 11.56
C MET A 501 4.84 5.46 11.03
N ARG A 502 3.83 5.82 11.82
CA ARG A 502 2.84 6.85 11.45
C ARG A 502 3.48 8.18 11.05
N LYS A 503 4.64 8.51 11.63
CA LYS A 503 5.38 9.74 11.30
C LYS A 503 5.77 9.87 9.81
N LEU A 504 5.94 8.76 9.10
CA LEU A 504 6.19 8.76 7.65
C LEU A 504 5.00 9.32 6.86
N HIS A 505 3.80 9.17 7.40
CA HIS A 505 2.54 9.54 6.74
C HIS A 505 1.94 10.85 7.26
N LEU A 506 2.51 11.42 8.33
CA LEU A 506 2.13 12.72 8.88
C LEU A 506 2.96 13.88 8.30
N ASP A 507 4.12 13.59 7.71
CA ASP A 507 4.98 14.61 7.06
C ASP A 507 4.85 14.48 5.53
N SER A 508 4.02 15.33 4.92
CA SER A 508 3.79 15.34 3.47
C SER A 508 5.05 15.62 2.65
N SER A 509 6.05 16.31 3.23
CA SER A 509 7.31 16.61 2.54
C SER A 509 8.18 15.37 2.28
N LEU A 510 7.83 14.23 2.90
CA LEU A 510 8.47 12.96 2.62
C LEU A 510 8.02 12.39 1.28
N GLY A 511 6.88 12.78 0.71
CA GLY A 511 6.40 12.18 -0.55
C GLY A 511 6.05 10.70 -0.40
N CYS A 512 5.63 10.28 0.80
CA CYS A 512 5.09 8.94 1.03
C CYS A 512 3.67 8.84 0.45
N PRO A 513 3.29 7.72 -0.20
CA PRO A 513 1.95 7.56 -0.78
C PRO A 513 0.92 7.26 0.32
N THR A 514 0.66 8.25 1.18
CA THR A 514 -0.19 8.10 2.37
C THR A 514 -1.60 7.64 2.05
N TRP A 515 -2.17 8.05 0.92
CA TRP A 515 -3.48 7.57 0.48
C TRP A 515 -3.48 6.05 0.23
N VAL A 516 -2.41 5.49 -0.38
CA VAL A 516 -2.27 4.03 -0.58
C VAL A 516 -2.26 3.32 0.76
N ILE A 517 -1.49 3.84 1.72
CA ILE A 517 -1.38 3.23 3.05
C ILE A 517 -2.67 3.39 3.86
N ASN A 518 -3.41 4.49 3.67
CA ASN A 518 -4.73 4.68 4.27
C ASN A 518 -5.72 3.59 3.81
N GLU A 519 -5.67 3.15 2.55
CA GLU A 519 -6.55 2.09 2.06
C GLU A 519 -6.27 0.72 2.69
N ILE A 520 -5.00 0.40 2.97
CA ILE A 520 -4.61 -0.93 3.45
C ILE A 520 -4.42 -1.01 4.97
N CYS A 521 -4.17 0.12 5.62
CA CYS A 521 -3.82 0.20 7.04
C CYS A 521 -4.38 1.47 7.71
N SER A 522 -5.62 1.83 7.37
CA SER A 522 -6.34 2.98 7.96
C SER A 522 -6.33 2.98 9.49
N CYS A 523 -6.49 1.81 10.13
CA CYS A 523 -6.51 1.68 11.59
C CYS A 523 -5.22 2.16 12.27
N VAL A 524 -4.11 2.26 11.53
CA VAL A 524 -2.83 2.75 12.03
C VAL A 524 -2.59 4.19 11.62
N VAL A 525 -2.84 4.55 10.36
CA VAL A 525 -2.45 5.87 9.85
C VAL A 525 -3.49 6.96 10.18
N LYS A 526 -4.79 6.68 10.06
CA LYS A 526 -5.85 7.68 10.22
C LYS A 526 -6.05 8.23 11.65
N PRO A 527 -5.86 7.48 12.76
CA PRO A 527 -6.11 8.00 14.10
C PRO A 527 -5.35 9.30 14.36
N ALA A 528 -6.04 10.33 14.88
CA ALA A 528 -5.42 11.61 15.19
C ALA A 528 -4.47 11.50 16.39
N GLU A 529 -3.46 12.37 16.46
CA GLU A 529 -2.58 12.46 17.64
C GLU A 529 -3.39 12.72 18.92
N GLY A 530 -3.08 11.97 19.97
CA GLY A 530 -3.78 12.05 21.27
C GLY A 530 -5.21 11.49 21.31
N SER A 531 -5.71 10.91 20.21
CA SER A 531 -7.06 10.31 20.17
C SER A 531 -7.18 9.01 20.99
N SER A 532 -8.41 8.68 21.39
CA SER A 532 -8.74 7.39 22.01
C SER A 532 -8.40 6.21 21.11
N ASP A 533 -8.57 6.36 19.80
CA ASP A 533 -8.31 5.31 18.81
C ASP A 533 -6.81 5.00 18.73
N LEU A 534 -5.97 6.04 18.74
CA LEU A 534 -4.51 5.87 18.79
C LEU A 534 -4.06 5.22 20.11
N GLN A 535 -4.69 5.60 21.23
CA GLN A 535 -4.42 4.97 22.52
C GLN A 535 -4.84 3.49 22.53
N ALA A 536 -5.99 3.16 21.96
CA ALA A 536 -6.47 1.78 21.83
C ALA A 536 -5.53 0.94 20.98
N LEU A 537 -5.06 1.46 19.83
CA LEU A 537 -4.05 0.81 18.99
C LEU A 537 -2.73 0.58 19.74
N THR A 538 -2.27 1.57 20.51
CA THR A 538 -1.04 1.47 21.31
C THR A 538 -1.16 0.35 22.35
N ASN A 539 -2.29 0.29 23.06
CA ASN A 539 -2.58 -0.74 24.05
C ASN A 539 -2.67 -2.13 23.41
N LEU A 540 -3.34 -2.24 22.25
CA LEU A 540 -3.45 -3.48 21.49
C LEU A 540 -2.07 -4.01 21.09
N ASN A 541 -1.21 -3.16 20.52
CA ASN A 541 0.14 -3.55 20.09
C ASN A 541 0.95 -4.13 21.28
N ARG A 542 0.92 -3.46 22.44
CA ARG A 542 1.57 -3.95 23.66
C ARG A 542 0.93 -5.23 24.19
N ALA A 543 -0.38 -5.39 24.05
CA ALA A 543 -1.08 -6.62 24.41
C ALA A 543 -0.70 -7.80 23.51
N TYR A 544 -0.54 -7.59 22.20
CA TYR A 544 -0.03 -8.59 21.25
C TYR A 544 1.38 -9.07 21.63
N GLN A 545 2.30 -8.12 21.87
CA GLN A 545 3.67 -8.43 22.31
C GLN A 545 3.68 -9.20 23.64
N SER A 546 2.82 -8.84 24.59
CA SER A 546 2.70 -9.54 25.87
C SER A 546 2.08 -10.93 25.72
N SER A 547 1.09 -11.10 24.84
CA SER A 547 0.46 -12.39 24.54
C SER A 547 1.48 -13.41 24.01
N VAL A 548 2.33 -13.00 23.07
CA VAL A 548 3.42 -13.83 22.53
C VAL A 548 4.43 -14.22 23.60
N ARG A 549 4.86 -13.26 24.44
CA ARG A 549 5.79 -13.54 25.55
C ARG A 549 5.22 -14.54 26.55
N ASN A 550 3.99 -14.30 27.00
CA ASN A 550 3.31 -15.13 27.98
C ASN A 550 3.09 -16.55 27.46
N LEU A 551 2.75 -16.69 26.17
CA LEU A 551 2.60 -18.00 25.53
C LEU A 551 3.90 -18.80 25.59
N VAL A 552 5.04 -18.22 25.20
CA VAL A 552 6.31 -18.94 25.21
C VAL A 552 6.82 -19.18 26.65
N SER A 553 6.72 -18.18 27.53
CA SER A 553 7.16 -18.30 28.92
C SER A 553 6.33 -19.28 29.76
N SER A 554 5.19 -19.75 29.25
CA SER A 554 4.38 -20.79 29.91
C SER A 554 5.08 -22.15 29.97
N GLY A 555 6.16 -22.36 29.20
CA GLY A 555 6.86 -23.64 29.09
C GLY A 555 6.17 -24.65 28.18
N ARG A 556 5.08 -24.27 27.50
CA ARG A 556 4.30 -25.15 26.60
C ARG A 556 5.14 -25.87 25.54
N TYR A 557 6.23 -25.25 25.08
CA TYR A 557 7.06 -25.76 23.99
C TYR A 557 8.41 -26.34 24.44
N ASP A 558 8.68 -26.37 25.74
CA ASP A 558 9.90 -26.94 26.33
C ASP A 558 9.65 -28.32 26.94
N THR A 559 8.73 -29.08 26.33
CA THR A 559 8.35 -30.43 26.80
C THR A 559 9.21 -31.56 26.22
N ARG A 560 10.06 -31.23 25.23
CA ARG A 560 11.01 -32.13 24.59
C ARG A 560 12.37 -31.47 24.47
N SER A 561 13.44 -32.26 24.55
CA SER A 561 14.81 -31.72 24.49
C SER A 561 15.23 -31.27 23.10
N ASP A 562 14.54 -31.73 22.05
CA ASP A 562 14.86 -31.49 20.64
C ASP A 562 14.01 -30.39 19.98
N PHE A 563 13.19 -29.67 20.74
CA PHE A 563 12.41 -28.53 20.22
C PHE A 563 12.33 -27.43 21.26
N THR A 564 12.33 -26.18 20.81
CA THR A 564 11.99 -25.03 21.65
C THR A 564 11.50 -23.87 20.79
N VAL A 565 10.76 -22.95 21.40
CA VAL A 565 10.37 -21.67 20.81
C VAL A 565 11.08 -20.56 21.59
N VAL A 566 11.78 -19.67 20.90
CA VAL A 566 12.48 -18.54 21.51
C VAL A 566 11.89 -17.24 20.99
N VAL A 567 11.49 -16.37 21.92
CA VAL A 567 10.99 -15.03 21.59
C VAL A 567 12.15 -14.11 21.18
N GLN A 568 11.99 -13.43 20.05
CA GLN A 568 12.98 -12.49 19.51
C GLN A 568 12.45 -11.04 19.63
N PRO A 569 12.98 -10.22 20.56
CA PRO A 569 12.35 -8.96 20.94
C PRO A 569 12.84 -7.73 20.17
N PHE A 570 13.66 -7.86 19.13
CA PHE A 570 14.27 -6.71 18.45
C PHE A 570 13.25 -5.79 17.75
N MET A 571 12.02 -6.25 17.56
CA MET A 571 10.90 -5.46 17.01
C MET A 571 10.00 -4.85 18.10
N ARG A 572 10.28 -5.11 19.39
CA ARG A 572 9.45 -4.70 20.52
C ARG A 572 9.42 -3.19 20.71
N ASP A 573 10.60 -2.56 20.60
CA ASP A 573 10.80 -1.13 20.86
C ASP A 573 11.62 -0.53 19.70
N VAL A 574 11.01 -0.53 18.51
CA VAL A 574 11.63 0.04 17.31
C VAL A 574 11.59 1.55 17.37
N THR A 575 12.72 2.15 16.98
CA THR A 575 12.84 3.60 16.75
C THR A 575 12.90 3.85 15.26
N LEU A 576 12.21 4.91 14.81
CA LEU A 576 12.24 5.31 13.41
C LEU A 576 13.60 5.98 13.12
N PRO A 577 14.38 5.51 12.13
CA PRO A 577 15.62 6.16 11.75
C PRO A 577 15.35 7.58 11.26
N MET A 578 16.20 8.52 11.67
CA MET A 578 16.05 9.94 11.34
C MET A 578 17.24 10.43 10.51
N LEU A 579 16.96 11.22 9.48
CA LEU A 579 17.92 11.94 8.66
C LEU A 579 17.51 13.42 8.65
N ASN A 580 18.40 14.31 9.08
CA ASN A 580 18.15 15.76 9.12
C ASN A 580 16.86 16.16 9.87
N GLY A 581 16.56 15.47 10.98
CA GLY A 581 15.39 15.74 11.82
C GLY A 581 14.07 15.17 11.29
N LYS A 582 14.07 14.48 10.13
CA LYS A 582 12.91 13.82 9.53
C LYS A 582 13.12 12.30 9.42
N PRO A 583 12.05 11.49 9.31
CA PRO A 583 12.18 10.07 9.01
C PRO A 583 13.04 9.79 7.77
N ASP A 584 14.01 8.88 7.88
CA ASP A 584 14.87 8.48 6.76
C ASP A 584 14.14 7.45 5.89
N ARG A 585 13.62 7.89 4.73
CA ARG A 585 12.94 7.04 3.75
C ARG A 585 13.80 5.92 3.18
N SER A 586 15.14 6.04 3.22
CA SER A 586 16.03 4.99 2.67
C SER A 586 15.96 3.66 3.42
N PHE A 587 15.29 3.62 4.58
CA PHE A 587 15.00 2.41 5.33
C PHE A 587 13.72 1.70 4.87
N PHE A 588 12.90 2.32 4.03
CA PHE A 588 11.60 1.80 3.60
C PHE A 588 11.58 1.56 2.09
N ALA A 589 10.69 0.69 1.64
CA ALA A 589 10.33 0.57 0.24
C ALA A 589 9.57 1.84 -0.22
N PRO A 590 9.32 2.03 -1.52
CA PRO A 590 8.65 3.23 -2.05
C PRO A 590 7.28 3.55 -1.44
N ASP A 591 6.60 2.56 -0.86
CA ASP A 591 5.31 2.73 -0.19
C ASP A 591 5.41 3.35 1.22
N CYS A 592 6.63 3.54 1.74
CA CYS A 592 6.90 3.97 3.12
C CYS A 592 6.27 3.06 4.20
N PHE A 593 6.01 1.80 3.89
CA PHE A 593 5.40 0.85 4.79
C PHE A 593 6.20 -0.46 4.86
N HIS A 594 6.48 -1.06 3.71
CA HIS A 594 7.39 -2.20 3.63
C HIS A 594 8.84 -1.75 3.83
N LEU A 595 9.68 -2.69 4.25
CA LEU A 595 11.07 -2.43 4.61
C LEU A 595 11.99 -2.62 3.41
N SER A 596 12.90 -1.66 3.19
CA SER A 596 13.97 -1.77 2.20
C SER A 596 14.96 -2.87 2.55
N GLN A 597 15.86 -3.21 1.61
CA GLN A 597 17.02 -4.06 1.87
C GLN A 597 17.88 -3.59 3.06
N LYS A 598 17.97 -2.27 3.31
CA LYS A 598 18.72 -1.70 4.44
C LYS A 598 18.14 -2.15 5.77
N SER A 599 16.83 -1.99 5.95
CA SER A 599 16.12 -2.41 7.17
C SER A 599 16.09 -3.93 7.33
N GLN A 600 15.87 -4.66 6.24
CA GLN A 600 15.91 -6.13 6.22
C GLN A 600 17.28 -6.65 6.66
N SER A 601 18.37 -6.02 6.22
CA SER A 601 19.73 -6.34 6.67
C SER A 601 19.90 -6.11 8.18
N LEU A 602 19.36 -5.01 8.73
CA LEU A 602 19.37 -4.77 10.17
C LEU A 602 18.52 -5.77 10.96
N MET A 603 17.39 -6.22 10.42
CA MET A 603 16.57 -7.26 11.03
C MET A 603 17.33 -8.59 11.10
N ALA A 604 17.99 -9.00 10.01
CA ALA A 604 18.81 -10.21 9.99
C ALA A 604 19.94 -10.15 11.03
N ARG A 605 20.62 -9.00 11.13
CA ARG A 605 21.67 -8.77 12.12
C ARG A 605 21.13 -8.81 13.55
N SER A 606 19.98 -8.21 13.79
CA SER A 606 19.32 -8.18 15.10
C SER A 606 18.86 -9.56 15.53
N LEU A 607 18.28 -10.34 14.60
CA LEU A 607 17.93 -11.74 14.85
C LEU A 607 19.15 -12.57 15.21
N TRP A 608 20.21 -12.51 14.40
CA TRP A 608 21.46 -13.22 14.67
C TRP A 608 22.04 -12.84 16.03
N ASN A 609 22.16 -11.52 16.29
CA ASN A 609 22.68 -11.01 17.55
C ASN A 609 21.87 -11.52 18.74
N ASN A 610 20.55 -11.61 18.65
CA ASN A 610 19.74 -12.19 19.72
C ASN A 610 19.97 -13.70 19.86
N MET A 611 19.98 -14.45 18.76
CA MET A 611 20.24 -15.90 18.78
C MET A 611 21.57 -16.25 19.47
N VAL A 612 22.62 -15.42 19.30
CA VAL A 612 23.93 -15.66 19.91
C VAL A 612 24.18 -14.93 21.24
N SER A 613 23.48 -13.82 21.53
CA SER A 613 23.69 -13.01 22.73
C SER A 613 22.76 -13.38 23.90
N LEU A 614 21.69 -14.14 23.63
CA LEU A 614 20.75 -14.50 24.68
C LEU A 614 21.42 -15.39 25.73
N LYS A 615 21.44 -14.87 26.96
CA LYS A 615 21.67 -15.61 28.21
C LYS A 615 20.64 -16.74 28.45
N LEU A 616 19.74 -17.04 27.51
CA LEU A 616 18.89 -18.25 27.49
C LEU A 616 19.66 -19.52 27.07
N LEU A 617 20.90 -19.38 26.59
CA LEU A 617 21.90 -20.45 26.52
C LEU A 617 22.83 -20.44 27.76
N GLN A 618 22.37 -19.97 28.93
CA GLN A 618 23.10 -20.15 30.20
C GLN A 618 23.01 -21.61 30.72
N THR A 619 23.56 -22.52 29.93
CA THR A 619 24.38 -23.63 30.44
C THR A 619 25.70 -23.77 29.66
N PHE A 620 26.11 -22.77 28.88
CA PHE A 620 27.48 -22.66 28.37
C PHE A 620 28.41 -22.07 29.44
N LYS A 621 28.76 -22.86 30.47
CA LYS A 621 30.02 -22.65 31.19
C LYS A 621 31.14 -23.27 30.33
N LYS A 622 32.13 -22.42 30.00
CA LYS A 622 33.30 -22.63 29.14
C LYS A 622 33.00 -22.66 27.65
N TYR A 623 32.97 -21.50 27.00
CA TYR A 623 33.69 -21.13 25.77
C TYR A 623 33.21 -19.74 25.38
N SER A 624 33.87 -18.72 25.92
CA SER A 624 33.59 -17.30 25.64
C SER A 624 33.99 -16.93 24.21
N SER A 625 33.25 -15.98 23.61
CA SER A 625 33.48 -15.24 22.34
C SER A 625 32.81 -15.77 21.06
N MET A 626 31.49 -15.52 20.91
CA MET A 626 30.91 -15.31 19.57
C MET A 626 30.85 -13.80 19.27
N PRO A 627 31.26 -13.34 18.08
CA PRO A 627 31.23 -11.91 17.73
C PRO A 627 29.80 -11.44 17.44
N LYS A 628 29.49 -10.22 17.88
CA LYS A 628 28.27 -9.50 17.52
C LYS A 628 28.43 -8.82 16.16
N LEU A 629 27.32 -8.66 15.44
CA LEU A 629 27.25 -7.88 14.21
C LEU A 629 27.05 -6.39 14.56
N HIS A 630 28.06 -5.57 14.26
CA HIS A 630 28.10 -4.11 14.46
C HIS A 630 27.66 -3.32 13.24
#